data_AF-A0A2E9JKX4-F1
#
_entry.id   AF-A0A2E9JKX4-F1
#
_cell.length_a   1.000
_cell.length_b   1.000
_cell.length_c   1.000
_cell.angle_alpha   90.00
_cell.angle_beta   90.00
_cell.angle_gamma   90.00
#
_symmetry.space_group_name_H-M   'P 1'
#
loop_
_entity.id
_entity.type
_entity.pdbx_description
1 polymer ?
#
loop_
_entity_poly.entity_id
_entity_poly.type
_entity_poly.pdbx_seq_one_letter_code
_entity_poly.pdbx_strand_id
1 'polypeptide(L)'
;MKNTYLKLVLAICIVGFSVAASARDRDFGGGWRLGNGHDHYGIYHWDGRGYKRMPGSATDVGDGWVIGTDRRNGGYGIYRWSGRNWQRVNGGAVRIGGTYEQPWVINNRGQQFFWNGYDWDKSGRRYGGFSDDRHYNNSFSGRNRRDNRRRSSRGHW
;
A
#
# COMPACT_ATOMS: atom_id res chain seq x y z
N MET A 1 -43.45 -1.24 -61.25
CA MET A 1 -42.07 -0.93 -61.65
C MET A 1 -41.56 0.21 -60.80
N LYS A 2 -40.52 -0.04 -59.99
CA LYS A 2 -39.48 0.86 -59.47
C LYS A 2 -39.98 2.17 -58.80
N ASN A 3 -39.99 2.22 -57.47
CA ASN A 3 -38.95 2.85 -56.62
C ASN A 3 -38.83 4.37 -56.92
N THR A 4 -38.82 5.31 -55.98
CA THR A 4 -38.04 5.30 -54.74
C THR A 4 -38.42 6.55 -53.95
N TYR A 5 -39.02 6.39 -52.78
CA TYR A 5 -38.95 7.41 -51.73
C TYR A 5 -37.54 7.32 -51.15
N LEU A 6 -36.67 8.26 -51.54
CA LEU A 6 -35.32 8.37 -50.99
C LEU A 6 -35.42 8.97 -49.58
N LYS A 7 -35.88 8.16 -48.61
CA LYS A 7 -35.68 8.42 -47.19
C LYS A 7 -34.22 8.10 -46.88
N LEU A 8 -33.35 9.11 -46.99
CA LEU A 8 -32.03 9.08 -46.38
C LEU A 8 -32.20 9.20 -44.86
N VAL A 9 -32.55 8.09 -44.20
CA VAL A 9 -32.17 7.87 -42.81
C VAL A 9 -31.08 6.82 -42.87
N LEU A 10 -29.85 7.28 -43.03
CA LEU A 10 -28.70 6.43 -42.81
C LEU A 10 -28.72 6.08 -41.31
N ALA A 11 -29.04 4.84 -41.02
CA ALA A 11 -28.84 4.28 -39.69
C ALA A 11 -27.37 4.49 -39.34
N ILE A 12 -27.09 5.42 -38.42
CA ILE A 12 -25.81 5.46 -37.74
C ILE A 12 -25.83 4.21 -36.87
N CYS A 13 -25.23 3.14 -37.38
CA CYS A 13 -24.79 2.03 -36.57
C CYS A 13 -23.80 2.64 -35.57
N ILE A 14 -24.29 2.97 -34.37
CA ILE A 14 -23.45 3.22 -33.21
C ILE A 14 -22.84 1.85 -32.89
N VAL A 15 -21.80 1.49 -33.63
CA VAL A 15 -20.97 0.33 -33.35
C VAL A 15 -20.29 0.66 -32.04
N GLY A 16 -20.84 0.10 -30.96
CA GLY A 16 -20.24 0.00 -29.64
C GLY A 16 -19.42 1.23 -29.24
N PHE A 17 -20.07 2.22 -28.65
CA PHE A 17 -19.41 2.93 -27.57
C PHE A 17 -19.15 1.91 -26.46
N SER A 18 -18.09 1.13 -26.62
CA SER A 18 -17.38 0.60 -25.48
C SER A 18 -16.93 1.84 -24.72
N VAL A 19 -17.68 2.22 -23.68
CA VAL A 19 -17.02 2.80 -22.52
C VAL A 19 -16.11 1.70 -22.01
N ALA A 20 -14.94 1.57 -22.64
CA ALA A 20 -13.79 1.16 -21.88
C ALA A 20 -13.59 2.31 -20.90
N ALA A 21 -14.29 2.24 -19.78
CA ALA A 21 -13.76 2.75 -18.54
C ALA A 21 -12.53 1.89 -18.21
N SER A 22 -11.49 1.92 -19.06
CA SER A 22 -10.17 2.04 -18.48
C SER A 22 -10.10 3.51 -18.10
N ALA A 23 -10.71 3.80 -16.95
CA ALA A 23 -10.09 4.76 -16.08
C ALA A 23 -8.63 4.30 -16.01
N ARG A 24 -7.78 4.94 -16.81
CA ARG A 24 -6.39 5.13 -16.48
C ARG A 24 -6.43 6.04 -15.25
N ASP A 25 -6.98 5.50 -14.17
CA ASP A 25 -6.93 6.13 -12.87
C ASP A 25 -5.45 6.28 -12.60
N ARG A 26 -5.08 7.51 -12.27
CA ARG A 26 -3.71 7.87 -11.94
C ARG A 26 -3.39 7.19 -10.62
N ASP A 27 -3.12 5.90 -10.68
CA ASP A 27 -2.81 5.10 -9.51
C ASP A 27 -1.40 5.48 -9.09
N PHE A 28 -1.33 6.23 -7.99
CA PHE A 28 -0.11 6.59 -7.27
C PHE A 28 0.65 5.36 -6.70
N GLY A 29 0.37 4.14 -7.15
CA GLY A 29 0.78 2.85 -6.56
C GLY A 29 1.20 1.77 -7.57
N GLY A 30 1.75 2.15 -8.73
CA GLY A 30 2.42 1.18 -9.61
C GLY A 30 1.54 0.04 -10.17
N GLY A 31 0.23 0.27 -10.29
CA GLY A 31 -0.72 -0.74 -10.76
C GLY A 31 -1.24 -1.69 -9.68
N TRP A 32 -1.03 -1.37 -8.40
CA TRP A 32 -1.58 -2.10 -7.25
C TRP A 32 -2.81 -1.41 -6.68
N ARG A 33 -3.84 -2.20 -6.31
CA ARG A 33 -5.05 -1.69 -5.65
C ARG A 33 -5.71 -2.70 -4.73
N LEU A 34 -6.56 -2.21 -3.84
CA LEU A 34 -7.49 -3.04 -3.09
C LEU A 34 -8.68 -3.42 -3.98
N GLY A 35 -9.32 -4.53 -3.63
CA GLY A 35 -10.59 -4.92 -4.22
C GLY A 35 -11.73 -4.01 -3.75
N ASN A 36 -12.93 -4.26 -4.27
CA ASN A 36 -14.13 -3.48 -3.99
C ASN A 36 -15.27 -4.41 -3.55
N GLY A 37 -16.28 -3.86 -2.87
CA GLY A 37 -17.50 -4.58 -2.49
C GLY A 37 -17.22 -5.78 -1.57
N HIS A 38 -17.62 -6.98 -2.01
CA HIS A 38 -17.45 -8.22 -1.24
C HIS A 38 -15.98 -8.63 -1.05
N ASP A 39 -15.07 -8.11 -1.88
CA ASP A 39 -13.64 -8.42 -1.82
C ASP A 39 -12.81 -7.17 -1.50
N HIS A 40 -13.31 -6.27 -0.64
CA HIS A 40 -12.64 -5.01 -0.32
C HIS A 40 -11.26 -5.16 0.34
N TYR A 41 -10.94 -6.33 0.90
CA TYR A 41 -9.59 -6.65 1.37
C TYR A 41 -8.73 -7.40 0.34
N GLY A 42 -9.28 -7.75 -0.82
CA GLY A 42 -8.55 -8.40 -1.90
C GLY A 42 -7.42 -7.50 -2.40
N ILE A 43 -6.31 -8.10 -2.82
CA ILE A 43 -5.17 -7.38 -3.39
C ILE A 43 -5.15 -7.63 -4.89
N TYR A 44 -4.99 -6.59 -5.68
CA TYR A 44 -4.99 -6.69 -7.14
C TYR A 44 -3.79 -5.98 -7.74
N HIS A 45 -3.22 -6.59 -8.79
CA HIS A 45 -2.10 -6.04 -9.55
C HIS A 45 -2.42 -6.03 -11.04
N TRP A 46 -2.08 -4.94 -11.73
CA TRP A 46 -2.22 -4.79 -13.17
C TRP A 46 -1.10 -5.52 -13.93
N ASP A 47 -1.45 -6.44 -14.82
CA ASP A 47 -0.49 -7.23 -15.61
C ASP A 47 -0.25 -6.71 -17.04
N GLY A 48 -0.78 -5.52 -17.36
CA GLY A 48 -0.77 -4.97 -18.73
C GLY A 48 -2.06 -5.24 -19.51
N ARG A 49 -2.85 -6.24 -19.10
CA ARG A 49 -4.13 -6.61 -19.74
C ARG A 49 -5.32 -6.44 -18.82
N GLY A 50 -5.11 -6.63 -17.52
CA GLY A 50 -6.17 -6.54 -16.53
C GLY A 50 -5.62 -6.59 -15.11
N TYR A 51 -6.51 -6.31 -14.16
CA TYR A 51 -6.24 -6.52 -12.75
C TYR A 51 -6.35 -8.02 -12.42
N LYS A 52 -5.28 -8.59 -11.87
CA LYS A 52 -5.23 -9.96 -11.36
C LYS A 52 -5.28 -9.95 -9.84
N ARG A 53 -6.12 -10.83 -9.29
CA ARG A 53 -6.21 -11.01 -7.84
C ARG A 53 -4.97 -11.74 -7.34
N MET A 54 -4.26 -11.09 -6.43
CA MET A 54 -3.07 -11.60 -5.77
C MET A 54 -3.47 -12.36 -4.50
N PRO A 55 -2.67 -13.34 -4.05
CA PRO A 55 -3.00 -14.10 -2.85
C PRO A 55 -2.99 -13.21 -1.60
N GLY A 56 -3.84 -13.54 -0.63
CA GLY A 56 -3.91 -12.85 0.66
C GLY A 56 -4.94 -11.72 0.72
N SER A 57 -4.82 -10.91 1.77
CA SER A 57 -5.72 -9.80 2.06
C SER A 57 -4.97 -8.66 2.72
N ALA A 58 -5.37 -7.43 2.43
CA ALA A 58 -4.73 -6.22 2.93
C ALA A 58 -5.75 -5.15 3.29
N THR A 59 -5.40 -4.30 4.24
CA THR A 59 -6.17 -3.10 4.60
C THR A 59 -5.71 -1.84 3.87
N ASP A 60 -4.49 -1.86 3.34
CA ASP A 60 -3.92 -0.76 2.55
C ASP A 60 -2.84 -1.29 1.60
N VAL A 61 -2.62 -0.60 0.48
CA VAL A 61 -1.72 -1.03 -0.59
C VAL A 61 -0.96 0.14 -1.20
N GLY A 62 0.31 -0.10 -1.49
CA GLY A 62 1.17 0.75 -2.32
C GLY A 62 1.83 -0.07 -3.42
N ASP A 63 2.80 0.53 -4.09
CA ASP A 63 3.51 -0.10 -5.20
C ASP A 63 4.32 -1.32 -4.76
N GLY A 64 3.74 -2.52 -4.87
CA GLY A 64 4.35 -3.79 -4.43
C GLY A 64 4.47 -3.96 -2.91
N TRP A 65 3.74 -3.16 -2.13
CA TRP A 65 3.72 -3.22 -0.67
C TRP A 65 2.29 -3.21 -0.13
N VAL A 66 2.06 -3.89 1.00
CA VAL A 66 0.73 -3.93 1.64
C VAL A 66 0.81 -3.86 3.16
N ILE A 67 -0.27 -3.33 3.75
CA ILE A 67 -0.61 -3.52 5.16
C ILE A 67 -1.58 -4.70 5.25
N GLY A 68 -1.17 -5.79 5.92
CA GLY A 68 -1.97 -7.00 6.08
C GLY A 68 -3.14 -6.82 7.05
N THR A 69 -3.85 -7.92 7.34
CA THR A 69 -4.96 -7.94 8.30
C THR A 69 -4.55 -8.44 9.69
N ASP A 70 -3.29 -8.87 9.88
CA ASP A 70 -2.79 -9.40 11.14
C ASP A 70 -2.32 -8.28 12.09
N ARG A 71 -2.90 -8.21 13.29
CA ARG A 71 -2.60 -7.15 14.26
C ARG A 71 -1.17 -7.28 14.79
N ARG A 72 -0.43 -6.16 14.84
CA ARG A 72 0.95 -6.09 15.33
C ARG A 72 1.17 -4.83 16.17
N ASN A 73 2.28 -4.80 16.90
CA ASN A 73 2.72 -3.56 17.53
C ASN A 73 2.98 -2.50 16.44
N GLY A 74 2.32 -1.36 16.54
CA GLY A 74 2.34 -0.30 15.52
C GLY A 74 1.16 -0.33 14.54
N GLY A 75 0.28 -1.33 14.54
CA GLY A 75 -0.87 -1.41 13.64
C GLY A 75 -1.13 -2.84 13.16
N TYR A 76 -0.87 -3.10 11.89
CA TYR A 76 -0.94 -4.41 11.25
C TYR A 76 0.38 -4.77 10.55
N GLY A 77 0.57 -6.03 10.19
CA GLY A 77 1.79 -6.49 9.52
C GLY A 77 2.06 -5.76 8.20
N ILE A 78 3.34 -5.55 7.89
CA ILE A 78 3.79 -4.92 6.65
C ILE A 78 4.40 -6.00 5.77
N TYR A 79 4.03 -6.04 4.49
CA TYR A 79 4.49 -7.06 3.55
C TYR A 79 4.93 -6.45 2.22
N ARG A 80 5.97 -7.04 1.63
CA ARG A 80 6.51 -6.68 0.31
C ARG A 80 6.30 -7.83 -0.68
N TRP A 81 5.91 -7.53 -1.89
CA TRP A 81 5.83 -8.52 -2.96
C TRP A 81 7.24 -8.89 -3.45
N SER A 82 7.60 -10.19 -3.41
CA SER A 82 8.90 -10.66 -3.89
C SER A 82 8.96 -10.99 -5.39
N GLY A 83 7.84 -10.86 -6.11
CA GLY A 83 7.64 -11.45 -7.43
C GLY A 83 6.91 -12.79 -7.39
N ARG A 84 6.92 -13.50 -6.24
CA ARG A 84 6.26 -14.80 -6.07
C ARG A 84 5.30 -14.85 -4.89
N ASN A 85 5.65 -14.20 -3.79
CA ASN A 85 4.86 -14.23 -2.56
C ASN A 85 5.04 -12.93 -1.76
N TRP A 86 4.11 -12.69 -0.85
CA TRP A 86 4.25 -11.65 0.16
C TRP A 86 5.31 -12.06 1.18
N GLN A 87 6.32 -11.23 1.36
CA GLN A 87 7.36 -11.38 2.38
C GLN A 87 7.08 -10.39 3.50
N ARG A 88 7.05 -10.89 4.74
CA ARG A 88 6.83 -10.05 5.91
C ARG A 88 8.05 -9.20 6.19
N VAL A 89 7.84 -7.90 6.36
CA VAL A 89 8.84 -6.95 6.82
C VAL A 89 8.55 -6.59 8.27
N ASN A 90 9.59 -6.41 9.07
CA ASN A 90 9.43 -6.07 10.48
C ASN A 90 8.75 -4.71 10.66
N GLY A 91 7.97 -4.61 11.73
CA GLY A 91 7.18 -3.42 12.05
C GLY A 91 5.68 -3.67 12.05
N GLY A 92 4.94 -2.58 12.18
CA GLY A 92 3.50 -2.56 12.06
C GLY A 92 2.99 -1.17 11.69
N ALA A 93 2.05 -1.11 10.76
CA ALA A 93 1.53 0.15 10.25
C ALA A 93 0.02 0.09 9.98
N VAL A 94 -0.58 1.25 9.77
CA VAL A 94 -2.00 1.41 9.41
C VAL A 94 -2.19 2.07 8.06
N ARG A 95 -1.13 2.66 7.50
CA ARG A 95 -1.10 3.16 6.13
C ARG A 95 0.23 2.93 5.46
N ILE A 96 0.22 2.81 4.13
CA ILE A 96 1.41 2.65 3.29
C ILE A 96 1.26 3.45 1.98
N GLY A 97 2.39 3.83 1.38
CA GLY A 97 2.41 4.47 0.07
C GLY A 97 3.84 4.68 -0.42
N GLY A 98 3.99 5.40 -1.53
CA GLY A 98 5.29 5.59 -2.20
C GLY A 98 5.52 4.56 -3.29
N THR A 99 6.74 4.55 -3.83
CA THR A 99 7.16 3.59 -4.87
C THR A 99 7.67 2.30 -4.24
N TYR A 100 7.86 1.26 -5.05
CA TYR A 100 8.42 0.00 -4.60
C TYR A 100 9.82 0.17 -3.94
N GLU A 101 10.67 1.06 -4.46
CA GLU A 101 12.00 1.34 -3.89
C GLU A 101 11.96 2.28 -2.69
N GLN A 102 11.00 3.21 -2.66
CA GLN A 102 10.92 4.26 -1.65
C GLN A 102 9.54 4.30 -0.96
N PRO A 103 9.11 3.20 -0.32
CA PRO A 103 7.85 3.21 0.40
C PRO A 103 7.97 4.00 1.70
N TRP A 104 6.83 4.52 2.14
CA TRP A 104 6.64 5.10 3.46
C TRP A 104 5.44 4.44 4.13
N VAL A 105 5.44 4.43 5.46
CA VAL A 105 4.36 3.90 6.29
C VAL A 105 3.99 4.86 7.40
N ILE A 106 2.74 4.81 7.85
CA ILE A 106 2.29 5.49 9.06
C ILE A 106 1.81 4.43 10.06
N ASN A 107 2.33 4.47 11.29
CA ASN A 107 1.89 3.57 12.35
C ASN A 107 0.62 4.06 13.07
N ASN A 108 0.05 3.24 13.94
CA ASN A 108 -1.14 3.54 14.74
C ASN A 108 -0.96 4.69 15.76
N ARG A 109 0.25 5.25 15.87
CA ARG A 109 0.57 6.44 16.68
C ARG A 109 0.74 7.69 15.80
N GLY A 110 0.44 7.61 14.51
CA GLY A 110 0.59 8.71 13.55
C GLY A 110 2.04 9.00 13.17
N GLN A 111 2.98 8.10 13.47
CA GLN A 111 4.39 8.30 13.14
C GLN A 111 4.67 7.78 11.72
N GLN A 112 5.26 8.63 10.88
CA GLN A 112 5.68 8.26 9.54
C GLN A 112 7.12 7.73 9.55
N PHE A 113 7.35 6.67 8.78
CA PHE A 113 8.65 6.07 8.55
C PHE A 113 8.84 5.82 7.06
N PHE A 114 10.09 5.79 6.63
CA PHE A 114 10.53 5.54 5.27
C PHE A 114 11.42 4.31 5.26
N TRP A 115 11.31 3.52 4.21
CA TRP A 115 12.18 2.38 4.04
C TRP A 115 13.56 2.86 3.60
N ASN A 116 14.57 2.49 4.37
CA ASN A 116 15.97 2.72 4.03
C ASN A 116 16.59 1.48 3.38
N GLY A 117 15.76 0.56 2.86
CA GLY A 117 16.13 -0.70 2.23
C GLY A 117 16.57 -1.85 3.14
N TYR A 118 16.73 -1.61 4.44
CA TYR A 118 16.92 -2.67 5.43
C TYR A 118 15.91 -2.59 6.59
N ASP A 119 15.57 -1.38 7.04
CA ASP A 119 14.60 -1.12 8.11
C ASP A 119 13.80 0.19 7.85
N TRP A 120 12.83 0.44 8.72
CA TRP A 120 12.02 1.65 8.74
C TRP A 120 12.68 2.75 9.58
N ASP A 121 12.95 3.88 8.94
CA ASP A 121 13.59 5.04 9.56
C ASP A 121 12.76 6.32 9.36
N LYS A 122 12.79 7.23 10.33
CA LYS A 122 12.09 8.52 10.28
C LYS A 122 12.81 9.58 9.46
N SER A 123 14.10 9.40 9.18
CA SER A 123 14.92 10.45 8.57
C SER A 123 14.48 10.82 7.16
N GLY A 124 13.77 9.94 6.45
CA GLY A 124 13.39 10.13 5.05
C GLY A 124 14.60 10.26 4.11
N ARG A 125 15.82 10.03 4.61
CA ARG A 125 17.06 10.16 3.85
C ARG A 125 17.26 8.92 2.99
N ARG A 126 17.40 9.15 1.69
CA ARG A 126 17.75 8.13 0.71
C ARG A 126 19.17 7.63 0.99
N TYR A 127 19.36 6.33 0.76
CA TYR A 127 20.66 5.67 0.73
C TYR A 127 21.80 6.56 0.20
N GLY A 128 22.79 6.83 1.05
CA GLY A 128 23.98 7.60 0.67
C GLY A 128 24.48 8.52 1.78
N GLY A 129 24.92 7.95 2.89
CA GLY A 129 25.58 8.69 3.96
C GLY A 129 26.01 7.72 5.05
N PHE A 130 27.28 7.34 5.02
CA PHE A 130 27.94 6.66 6.13
C PHE A 130 27.67 7.47 7.40
N SER A 131 26.71 7.01 8.21
CA SER A 131 26.48 7.51 9.55
C SER A 131 26.78 6.35 10.47
N ASP A 132 27.91 6.50 11.16
CA ASP A 132 28.50 5.57 12.11
C ASP A 132 27.72 5.58 13.44
N ASP A 133 26.40 5.55 13.37
CA ASP A 133 25.52 5.59 14.54
C ASP A 133 25.05 4.17 14.86
N ARG A 134 25.85 3.49 15.69
CA ARG A 134 25.59 2.17 16.30
C ARG A 134 24.42 2.19 17.29
N HIS A 135 23.25 2.63 16.85
CA HIS A 135 22.01 2.56 17.63
C HIS A 135 20.82 2.16 16.76
N TYR A 136 20.94 1.06 16.02
CA TYR A 136 19.79 0.36 15.43
C TYR A 136 18.90 -0.25 16.52
N ASN A 137 18.11 0.59 17.16
CA ASN A 137 16.97 0.15 17.96
C ASN A 137 15.75 0.15 17.04
N ASN A 138 15.20 -1.05 16.77
CA ASN A 138 13.89 -1.30 16.17
C ASN A 138 12.99 -0.06 16.32
N SER A 139 12.78 0.72 15.26
CA SER A 139 12.11 2.03 15.35
C SER A 139 10.65 1.92 15.86
N PHE A 140 10.08 0.71 15.84
CA PHE A 140 8.79 0.34 16.42
C PHE A 140 8.83 0.03 17.94
N SER A 141 10.01 -0.17 18.53
CA SER A 141 10.21 -0.53 19.95
C SER A 141 10.17 0.67 20.91
N GLY A 142 10.01 1.89 20.37
CA GLY A 142 10.00 3.12 21.16
C GLY A 142 8.77 3.24 22.06
N ARG A 143 8.86 2.68 23.28
CA ARG A 143 8.34 3.16 24.58
C ARG A 143 7.93 1.99 25.48
N ASN A 144 8.89 1.36 26.15
CA ASN A 144 8.63 0.70 27.44
C ASN A 144 9.67 1.07 28.51
N ARG A 145 10.28 2.27 28.39
CA ARG A 145 11.24 2.80 29.37
C ARG A 145 10.77 4.06 30.10
N ARG A 146 9.77 4.79 29.59
CA ARG A 146 9.22 5.99 30.26
C ARG A 146 8.16 5.67 31.31
N ASP A 147 7.48 4.53 31.19
CA ASP A 147 6.45 4.14 32.17
C ASP A 147 7.03 3.37 33.36
N ASN A 148 8.17 2.69 33.19
CA ASN A 148 8.81 1.96 34.30
C ASN A 148 9.46 2.90 35.33
N ARG A 149 9.97 4.09 34.91
CA ARG A 149 10.55 5.08 35.84
C ARG A 149 9.51 5.86 36.65
N ARG A 150 8.25 5.87 36.20
CA ARG A 150 7.15 6.54 36.93
C ARG A 150 6.46 5.63 37.96
N ARG A 151 6.75 4.32 37.93
CA ARG A 151 6.26 3.34 38.92
C ARG A 151 7.24 3.06 40.05
N SER A 152 8.55 3.27 39.87
CA SER A 152 9.53 3.01 40.94
C SER A 152 9.77 4.18 41.90
N SER A 153 9.14 5.35 41.68
CA SER A 153 9.31 6.54 42.54
C SER A 153 8.08 6.85 43.41
N ARG A 154 7.18 5.88 43.62
CA ARG A 154 5.98 6.01 44.47
C ARG A 154 5.76 4.80 45.39
N GLY A 155 6.82 4.38 46.09
CA GLY A 155 6.78 3.53 47.28
C GLY A 155 7.71 4.16 48.31
N HIS A 156 7.21 5.12 49.09
CA HIS A 156 6.76 4.97 50.48
C HIS A 156 7.92 4.96 51.49
N TRP A 157 7.74 5.86 52.48
CA TRP A 157 8.56 6.19 53.65
C TRP A 157 8.86 4.99 54.55
#